data_AF-A0A1H3K293-F1
#
_entry.id   AF-A0A1H3K293-F1
#
_cell.length_a   1.000
_cell.length_b   1.000
_cell.length_c   1.000
_cell.angle_alpha   90.00
_cell.angle_beta   90.00
_cell.angle_gamma   90.00
#
_symmetry.space_group_name_H-M   'P 1'
#
loop_
_entity.id
_entity.type
_entity.pdbx_description
1 polymer ?
#
loop_
_entity_poly.entity_id
_entity_poly.type
_entity_poly.pdbx_seq_one_letter_code
_entity_poly.pdbx_strand_id
1 'polypeptide(L)'
;MTGVAVWLSWSTPHRFWNKCTHAVCPPASGTGNRSQGRTRRAIQSAGLRSGSSGYAHHIVQRGHNRAACFFGEEDYQTYRHWLGEALANTGAALHAYVLMTNHVHLLVTPKAAEDIPQLVITIGRRYVQTINKTYRRTGTLWDSRYKSSLIQTDTYLLRYQRYIELNPVRADMVRHPGEYAWSSYRANGLGANDPLLSPHTLYLELGASPDSQQAAYRELFRTGLDEAALRAYPKRPVARQVMIPSARWIMAK
;
A
#
# COMPACT_ATOMS: atom_id res chain seq x y z
N MET A 1 11.09 42.24 20.03
CA MET A 1 11.44 41.28 18.97
C MET A 1 10.74 39.96 19.35
N THR A 2 9.63 39.56 18.74
CA THR A 2 9.48 39.00 17.37
C THR A 2 10.23 37.67 17.19
N GLY A 3 9.55 36.52 17.04
CA GLY A 3 8.10 36.35 16.95
C GLY A 3 7.58 34.92 17.11
N VAL A 4 6.25 34.79 17.03
CA VAL A 4 5.50 33.54 17.23
C VAL A 4 5.52 32.70 15.94
N ALA A 5 5.86 31.42 16.04
CA ALA A 5 5.69 30.45 14.95
C ALA A 5 4.27 29.84 15.01
N VAL A 6 3.58 29.81 13.88
CA VAL A 6 2.15 29.47 13.80
C VAL A 6 1.91 27.96 13.71
N TRP A 7 1.05 27.44 14.58
CA TRP A 7 0.49 26.09 14.46
C TRP A 7 -0.59 26.05 13.38
N LEU A 8 -0.38 25.30 12.29
CA LEU A 8 -1.42 25.04 11.29
C LEU A 8 -2.22 23.77 11.63
N SER A 9 -3.29 23.99 12.39
CA SER A 9 -4.40 23.05 12.55
C SER A 9 -5.08 22.75 11.20
N TRP A 10 -5.68 21.57 11.06
CA TRP A 10 -6.40 21.17 9.84
C TRP A 10 -7.92 21.22 10.04
N SER A 11 -8.52 22.39 9.76
CA SER A 11 -9.96 22.69 9.71
C SER A 11 -10.18 24.01 8.92
N THR A 12 -11.37 24.40 8.43
CA THR A 12 -12.73 23.82 8.58
C THR A 12 -13.40 23.65 7.18
N PRO A 13 -14.63 24.10 6.76
CA PRO A 13 -15.24 23.67 5.48
C PRO A 13 -15.74 24.80 4.53
N HIS A 14 -16.58 24.43 3.54
CA HIS A 14 -17.52 25.27 2.74
C HIS A 14 -16.96 26.05 1.52
N ARG A 15 -17.71 26.33 0.42
CA ARG A 15 -19.02 25.83 -0.10
C ARG A 15 -19.19 26.23 -1.60
N PHE A 16 -20.03 25.48 -2.35
CA PHE A 16 -20.60 25.80 -3.69
C PHE A 16 -19.57 25.92 -4.85
N TRP A 17 -19.92 25.70 -6.14
CA TRP A 17 -21.17 25.92 -6.89
C TRP A 17 -21.78 24.69 -7.60
N ASN A 18 -23.09 24.79 -7.86
CA ASN A 18 -23.81 24.03 -8.90
C ASN A 18 -23.91 24.88 -10.18
N LYS A 19 -23.87 24.26 -11.37
CA LYS A 19 -24.85 24.45 -12.45
C LYS A 19 -24.61 23.49 -13.63
N CYS A 20 -25.70 23.06 -14.26
CA CYS A 20 -25.71 22.29 -15.50
C CYS A 20 -25.84 23.23 -16.71
N THR A 21 -25.39 22.81 -17.89
CA THR A 21 -26.14 22.94 -19.17
C THR A 21 -25.56 22.02 -20.25
N HIS A 22 -26.34 21.77 -21.31
CA HIS A 22 -26.00 20.86 -22.40
C HIS A 22 -24.90 21.39 -23.33
N ALA A 23 -24.22 20.45 -24.01
CA ALA A 23 -23.65 20.66 -25.34
C ALA A 23 -23.97 19.43 -26.20
N VAL A 24 -24.54 19.66 -27.40
CA VAL A 24 -24.86 18.63 -28.39
C VAL A 24 -24.06 18.94 -29.65
N CYS A 25 -23.40 17.92 -30.24
CA CYS A 25 -22.76 18.03 -31.55
C CYS A 25 -23.13 16.82 -32.44
N PRO A 26 -23.21 17.01 -33.78
CA PRO A 26 -23.83 16.06 -34.70
C PRO A 26 -22.88 14.96 -35.22
N PRO A 27 -23.42 13.90 -35.84
CA PRO A 27 -22.62 12.87 -36.51
C PRO A 27 -22.03 13.37 -37.85
N ALA A 28 -20.85 12.86 -38.21
CA ALA A 28 -20.23 13.05 -39.52
C ALA A 28 -20.09 11.70 -40.24
N SER A 29 -20.78 11.56 -41.37
CA SER A 29 -20.65 10.43 -42.30
C SER A 29 -19.60 10.71 -43.37
N GLY A 30 -18.69 9.78 -43.64
CA GLY A 30 -17.70 9.91 -44.72
C GLY A 30 -17.06 8.58 -45.12
N THR A 31 -17.06 8.27 -46.42
CA THR A 31 -16.49 7.04 -47.02
C THR A 31 -15.14 7.32 -47.69
N GLY A 32 -14.18 6.39 -47.67
CA GLY A 32 -12.80 6.72 -48.12
C GLY A 32 -11.77 5.58 -48.27
N ASN A 33 -12.15 4.50 -48.95
CA ASN A 33 -11.36 3.38 -49.51
C ASN A 33 -9.79 3.41 -49.58
N ARG A 34 -9.21 2.19 -49.53
CA ARG A 34 -8.01 1.67 -50.25
C ARG A 34 -6.59 1.76 -49.63
N SER A 35 -6.17 0.61 -49.08
CA SER A 35 -4.87 -0.08 -49.22
C SER A 35 -3.53 0.69 -49.35
N GLN A 36 -2.55 0.30 -48.53
CA GLN A 36 -1.38 -0.46 -49.00
C GLN A 36 -0.69 -1.21 -47.85
N GLY A 37 0.02 -2.30 -48.15
CA GLY A 37 0.63 -3.17 -47.14
C GLY A 37 1.92 -2.59 -46.55
N ARG A 38 2.12 -2.75 -45.25
CA ARG A 38 3.41 -2.48 -44.57
C ARG A 38 3.91 -3.74 -43.90
N THR A 39 5.15 -4.11 -44.16
CA THR A 39 5.72 -5.42 -43.79
C THR A 39 5.80 -5.63 -42.28
N ARG A 40 5.49 -6.85 -41.83
CA ARG A 40 5.73 -7.28 -40.44
C ARG A 40 7.24 -7.40 -40.18
N ARG A 41 7.91 -6.29 -39.90
CA ARG A 41 9.16 -6.35 -39.12
C ARG A 41 8.80 -6.83 -37.72
N ALA A 42 9.28 -8.02 -37.36
CA ALA A 42 9.26 -8.45 -35.96
C ALA A 42 10.06 -7.43 -35.16
N ILE A 43 9.40 -6.72 -34.24
CA ILE A 43 10.10 -5.93 -33.22
C ILE A 43 10.77 -6.96 -32.33
N GLN A 44 12.09 -7.09 -32.45
CA GLN A 44 12.89 -7.90 -31.54
C GLN A 44 12.62 -7.39 -30.12
N SER A 45 12.20 -8.30 -29.23
CA SER A 45 11.88 -7.98 -27.84
C SER A 45 13.14 -7.67 -27.05
N ALA A 46 13.67 -6.46 -27.24
CA ALA A 46 14.75 -5.91 -26.44
C ALA A 46 14.38 -6.03 -24.95
N GLY A 47 15.28 -6.64 -24.17
CA GLY A 47 14.92 -7.32 -22.93
C GLY A 47 14.17 -6.46 -21.91
N LEU A 48 12.95 -6.88 -21.58
CA LEU A 48 12.14 -6.28 -20.52
C LEU A 48 12.77 -6.61 -19.16
N ARG A 49 13.66 -5.75 -18.66
CA ARG A 49 14.30 -5.96 -17.34
C ARG A 49 13.24 -5.86 -16.23
N SER A 50 12.97 -6.98 -15.56
CA SER A 50 12.14 -7.03 -14.35
C SER A 50 12.77 -6.17 -13.25
N GLY A 51 12.19 -5.00 -12.99
CA GLY A 51 12.79 -3.97 -12.14
C GLY A 51 12.32 -3.94 -10.68
N SER A 52 11.45 -4.88 -10.27
CA SER A 52 10.80 -4.88 -8.95
C SER A 52 10.78 -6.25 -8.24
N SER A 53 10.92 -7.36 -8.96
CA SER A 53 11.11 -8.70 -8.37
C SER A 53 12.32 -8.70 -7.43
N GLY A 54 12.12 -9.11 -6.17
CA GLY A 54 13.18 -9.17 -5.16
C GLY A 54 13.50 -7.85 -4.42
N TYR A 55 12.82 -6.73 -4.70
CA TYR A 55 12.97 -5.49 -3.93
C TYR A 55 11.80 -5.26 -2.98
N ALA A 56 12.07 -4.74 -1.78
CA ALA A 56 11.02 -4.43 -0.83
C ALA A 56 10.19 -3.21 -1.26
N HIS A 57 8.87 -3.31 -1.16
CA HIS A 57 7.92 -2.23 -1.44
C HIS A 57 7.23 -1.76 -0.15
N HIS A 58 7.22 -0.44 0.08
CA HIS A 58 6.27 0.18 1.00
C HIS A 58 4.93 0.38 0.27
N ILE A 59 3.90 -0.32 0.73
CA ILE A 59 2.53 -0.24 0.21
C ILE A 59 1.67 0.54 1.19
N VAL A 60 0.83 1.44 0.68
CA VAL A 60 -0.17 2.17 1.47
C VAL A 60 -1.54 2.10 0.81
N GLN A 61 -2.52 1.58 1.55
CA GLN A 61 -3.96 1.69 1.26
C GLN A 61 -4.57 2.67 2.26
N ARG A 62 -5.50 3.54 1.84
CA ARG A 62 -6.10 4.57 2.69
C ARG A 62 -7.60 4.68 2.45
N GLY A 63 -8.37 4.87 3.50
CA GLY A 63 -9.82 4.99 3.44
C GLY A 63 -10.26 6.23 2.68
N HIS A 64 -11.38 6.13 1.97
CA HIS A 64 -11.89 7.21 1.14
C HIS A 64 -12.16 8.48 1.95
N ASN A 65 -11.68 9.62 1.48
CA ASN A 65 -11.69 10.90 2.19
C ASN A 65 -11.00 10.85 3.58
N ARG A 66 -10.07 9.91 3.80
CA ARG A 66 -9.44 9.57 5.10
C ARG A 66 -10.42 8.99 6.15
N ALA A 67 -11.61 8.54 5.74
CA ALA A 67 -12.56 7.87 6.63
C ALA A 67 -12.05 6.50 7.12
N ALA A 68 -12.69 5.95 8.15
CA ALA A 68 -12.32 4.65 8.71
C ALA A 68 -12.43 3.50 7.68
N CYS A 69 -11.45 2.61 7.75
CA CYS A 69 -11.38 1.33 7.04
C CYS A 69 -11.76 0.15 7.93
N PHE A 70 -11.61 0.33 9.25
CA PHE A 70 -11.87 -0.64 10.29
C PHE A 70 -12.79 0.03 11.32
N PHE A 71 -13.86 -0.64 11.70
CA PHE A 71 -14.93 -0.17 12.58
C PHE A 71 -15.06 -1.04 13.84
N GLY A 72 -14.65 -2.31 13.78
CA GLY A 72 -14.52 -3.22 14.92
C GLY A 72 -13.24 -4.06 14.88
N GLU A 73 -12.99 -4.85 15.94
CA GLU A 73 -11.84 -5.77 16.01
C GLU A 73 -11.88 -6.86 14.92
N GLU A 74 -13.07 -7.41 14.65
CA GLU A 74 -13.31 -8.44 13.62
C GLU A 74 -12.84 -8.00 12.22
N ASP A 75 -12.85 -6.69 11.93
CA ASP A 75 -12.38 -6.14 10.66
C ASP A 75 -10.88 -6.31 10.48
N TYR A 76 -10.10 -6.07 11.53
CA TYR A 76 -8.64 -6.25 11.50
C TYR A 76 -8.27 -7.73 11.35
N GLN A 77 -9.01 -8.62 12.01
CA GLN A 77 -8.87 -10.07 11.86
C GLN A 77 -9.23 -10.53 10.43
N THR A 78 -10.35 -10.03 9.90
CA THR A 78 -10.80 -10.27 8.51
C THR A 78 -9.77 -9.78 7.49
N TYR A 79 -9.15 -8.61 7.71
CA TYR A 79 -8.09 -8.10 6.84
C TYR A 79 -6.83 -8.98 6.91
N ARG A 80 -6.40 -9.40 8.11
CA ARG A 80 -5.26 -10.32 8.28
C ARG A 80 -5.50 -11.67 7.60
N HIS A 81 -6.71 -12.21 7.66
CA HIS A 81 -7.08 -13.43 6.92
C HIS A 81 -6.92 -13.24 5.41
N TRP A 82 -7.53 -12.21 4.80
CA TRP A 82 -7.40 -11.98 3.35
C TRP A 82 -5.99 -11.57 2.91
N LEU A 83 -5.19 -10.97 3.81
CA LEU A 83 -3.77 -10.73 3.59
C LEU A 83 -2.98 -12.05 3.56
N GLY A 84 -3.26 -12.98 4.48
CA GLY A 84 -2.67 -14.32 4.46
C GLY A 84 -3.00 -15.11 3.20
N GLU A 85 -4.27 -15.14 2.79
CA GLU A 85 -4.69 -15.71 1.51
C GLU A 85 -3.93 -15.09 0.33
N ALA A 86 -3.81 -13.76 0.30
CA ALA A 86 -3.13 -13.06 -0.78
C ALA A 86 -1.60 -13.28 -0.82
N LEU A 87 -0.96 -13.44 0.35
CA LEU A 87 0.45 -13.81 0.48
C LEU A 87 0.69 -15.26 0.07
N ALA A 88 -0.19 -16.20 0.46
CA ALA A 88 -0.09 -17.60 0.06
C ALA A 88 -0.23 -17.77 -1.46
N ASN A 89 -1.20 -17.09 -2.09
CA ASN A 89 -1.45 -17.17 -3.53
C ASN A 89 -0.35 -16.52 -4.39
N THR A 90 0.37 -15.51 -3.88
CA THR A 90 1.48 -14.85 -4.61
C THR A 90 2.86 -15.37 -4.21
N GLY A 91 2.97 -15.99 -3.04
CA GLY A 91 4.24 -16.35 -2.42
C GLY A 91 5.12 -15.15 -2.01
N ALA A 92 4.58 -13.93 -2.01
CA ALA A 92 5.33 -12.72 -1.61
C ALA A 92 5.60 -12.70 -0.10
N ALA A 93 6.73 -12.10 0.30
CA ALA A 93 7.18 -12.06 1.70
C ALA A 93 6.76 -10.74 2.38
N LEU A 94 5.98 -10.82 3.46
CA LEU A 94 5.61 -9.67 4.30
C LEU A 94 6.60 -9.53 5.47
N HIS A 95 7.31 -8.41 5.55
CA HIS A 95 8.32 -8.17 6.59
C HIS A 95 7.80 -7.32 7.76
N ALA A 96 6.83 -6.43 7.48
CA ALA A 96 6.13 -5.66 8.50
C ALA A 96 4.78 -5.14 8.00
N TYR A 97 3.89 -4.83 8.94
CA TYR A 97 2.63 -4.16 8.69
C TYR A 97 2.19 -3.30 9.88
N VAL A 98 1.32 -2.34 9.58
CA VAL A 98 0.37 -1.83 10.57
C VAL A 98 -0.98 -1.57 9.90
N LEU A 99 -2.04 -1.99 10.58
CA LEU A 99 -3.42 -1.68 10.21
C LEU A 99 -3.88 -0.54 11.12
N MET A 100 -3.96 0.68 10.59
CA MET A 100 -4.48 1.85 11.31
C MET A 100 -5.96 2.06 10.96
N THR A 101 -6.74 2.65 11.85
CA THR A 101 -8.21 2.83 11.72
C THR A 101 -8.67 3.34 10.35
N ASN A 102 -7.91 4.21 9.67
CA ASN A 102 -8.22 4.75 8.34
C ASN A 102 -7.16 4.49 7.24
N HIS A 103 -6.14 3.65 7.49
CA HIS A 103 -5.15 3.28 6.47
C HIS A 103 -4.31 2.05 6.86
N VAL A 104 -3.78 1.34 5.87
CA VAL A 104 -2.89 0.20 6.05
C VAL A 104 -1.53 0.51 5.45
N HIS A 105 -0.46 0.19 6.18
CA HIS A 105 0.91 0.13 5.65
C HIS A 105 1.38 -1.33 5.63
N LEU A 106 1.95 -1.78 4.50
CA LEU A 106 2.63 -3.08 4.38
C LEU A 106 4.06 -2.86 3.86
N LEU A 107 4.99 -3.73 4.27
CA LEU A 107 6.34 -3.85 3.75
C LEU A 107 6.50 -5.25 3.13
N VAL A 108 6.47 -5.33 1.80
CA VAL A 108 6.38 -6.62 1.08
C VAL A 108 7.47 -6.72 0.02
N THR A 109 8.19 -7.85 -0.02
CA THR A 109 9.08 -8.20 -1.14
C THR A 109 8.41 -9.25 -2.03
N PRO A 110 8.11 -8.93 -3.29
CA PRO A 110 7.50 -9.86 -4.24
C PRO A 110 8.54 -10.75 -4.93
N LYS A 111 8.08 -11.91 -5.40
CA LYS A 111 8.84 -12.81 -6.27
C LYS A 111 8.75 -12.37 -7.73
N ALA A 112 7.57 -11.98 -8.19
CA ALA A 112 7.30 -11.48 -9.54
C ALA A 112 6.70 -10.06 -9.53
N ALA A 113 6.77 -9.32 -10.64
CA ALA A 113 6.36 -7.91 -10.66
C ALA A 113 4.85 -7.72 -10.45
N GLU A 114 4.07 -8.72 -10.84
CA GLU A 114 2.62 -8.82 -10.75
C GLU A 114 2.08 -9.14 -9.35
N ASP A 115 2.90 -9.64 -8.42
CA ASP A 115 2.47 -10.07 -7.09
C ASP A 115 1.82 -8.93 -6.30
N ILE A 116 2.44 -7.74 -6.29
CA ILE A 116 1.93 -6.59 -5.52
C ILE A 116 0.56 -6.11 -6.06
N PRO A 117 0.36 -5.94 -7.38
CA PRO A 117 -0.98 -5.80 -7.95
C PRO A 117 -1.97 -6.90 -7.53
N GLN A 118 -1.60 -8.19 -7.65
CA GLN A 118 -2.49 -9.31 -7.35
C GLN A 118 -2.89 -9.36 -5.87
N LEU A 119 -1.93 -9.15 -4.96
CA LEU A 119 -2.13 -9.13 -3.52
C LEU A 119 -3.13 -8.04 -3.12
N VAL A 120 -2.91 -6.81 -3.59
CA VAL A 120 -3.79 -5.68 -3.23
C VAL A 120 -5.16 -5.78 -3.91
N ILE A 121 -5.26 -6.34 -5.13
CA ILE A 121 -6.55 -6.60 -5.77
C ILE A 121 -7.33 -7.68 -5.01
N THR A 122 -6.68 -8.74 -4.55
CA THR A 122 -7.31 -9.83 -3.78
C THR A 122 -7.88 -9.32 -2.46
N ILE A 123 -7.07 -8.65 -1.64
CA ILE A 123 -7.50 -8.03 -0.38
C ILE A 123 -8.58 -6.99 -0.67
N GLY A 124 -8.33 -6.08 -1.62
CA GLY A 124 -9.24 -4.98 -1.97
C GLY A 124 -10.62 -5.46 -2.44
N ARG A 125 -10.70 -6.59 -3.15
CA ARG A 125 -11.98 -7.21 -3.55
C ARG A 125 -12.67 -7.87 -2.36
N ARG A 126 -11.97 -8.74 -1.63
CA ARG A 126 -12.58 -9.58 -0.59
C ARG A 126 -12.97 -8.78 0.65
N TYR A 127 -12.04 -7.99 1.19
CA TYR A 127 -12.26 -7.19 2.40
C TYR A 127 -13.40 -6.18 2.23
N VAL A 128 -13.44 -5.45 1.12
CA VAL A 128 -14.49 -4.44 0.87
C VAL A 128 -15.86 -5.09 0.66
N GLN A 129 -15.92 -6.32 0.10
CA GLN A 129 -17.15 -7.09 0.05
C GLN A 129 -17.64 -7.49 1.45
N THR A 130 -16.76 -7.94 2.35
CA THR A 130 -17.14 -8.21 3.75
C THR A 130 -17.62 -6.95 4.46
N ILE A 131 -16.84 -5.87 4.45
CA ILE A 131 -17.19 -4.60 5.12
C ILE A 131 -18.52 -4.03 4.62
N ASN A 132 -18.76 -4.03 3.31
CA ASN A 132 -20.03 -3.57 2.76
C ASN A 132 -21.21 -4.45 3.16
N LYS A 133 -21.02 -5.78 3.26
CA LYS A 133 -22.05 -6.70 3.76
C LYS A 133 -22.33 -6.49 5.26
N THR A 134 -21.31 -6.53 6.10
CA THR A 134 -21.43 -6.43 7.57
C THR A 134 -22.08 -5.12 8.00
N TYR A 135 -21.59 -3.99 7.49
CA TYR A 135 -22.06 -2.66 7.88
C TYR A 135 -23.20 -2.13 7.00
N ARG A 136 -23.77 -2.96 6.11
CA ARG A 136 -24.84 -2.59 5.15
C ARG A 136 -24.51 -1.33 4.34
N ARG A 137 -23.25 -1.22 3.89
CA ARG A 137 -22.70 -0.09 3.11
C ARG A 137 -22.64 -0.42 1.62
N THR A 138 -22.49 0.62 0.80
CA THR A 138 -22.22 0.51 -0.64
C THR A 138 -21.05 1.41 -1.03
N GLY A 139 -20.54 1.23 -2.26
CA GLY A 139 -19.43 2.02 -2.80
C GLY A 139 -18.04 1.53 -2.36
N THR A 140 -17.03 2.39 -2.53
CA THR A 140 -15.62 2.10 -2.29
C THR A 140 -15.19 2.43 -0.86
N LEU A 141 -14.46 1.50 -0.22
CA LEU A 141 -13.82 1.76 1.08
C LEU A 141 -12.51 2.54 0.94
N TRP A 142 -11.75 2.29 -0.13
CA TRP A 142 -10.44 2.88 -0.37
C TRP A 142 -10.53 4.14 -1.25
N ASP A 143 -9.64 5.10 -1.01
CA ASP A 143 -9.66 6.45 -1.60
C ASP A 143 -9.31 6.48 -3.09
N SER A 144 -8.43 5.59 -3.53
CA SER A 144 -8.02 5.38 -4.92
C SER A 144 -7.22 4.07 -5.02
N ARG A 145 -6.36 3.93 -6.04
CA ARG A 145 -5.39 2.83 -6.11
C ARG A 145 -4.39 2.95 -4.95
N TYR A 146 -3.83 1.82 -4.52
CA TYR A 146 -2.76 1.81 -3.52
C TYR A 146 -1.56 2.64 -3.98
N LYS A 147 -0.82 3.20 -3.02
CA LYS A 147 0.50 3.76 -3.28
C LYS A 147 1.52 2.65 -3.05
N SER A 148 2.49 2.50 -3.96
CA SER A 148 3.68 1.67 -3.76
C SER A 148 4.92 2.51 -4.00
N SER A 149 5.95 2.29 -3.19
CA SER A 149 7.27 2.88 -3.35
C SER A 149 8.31 1.79 -3.18
N LEU A 150 9.20 1.64 -4.17
CA LEU A 150 10.32 0.72 -4.06
C LEU A 150 11.31 1.28 -3.04
N ILE A 151 11.77 0.43 -2.13
CA ILE A 151 12.78 0.75 -1.11
C ILE A 151 14.11 0.19 -1.61
N GLN A 152 15.16 1.02 -1.59
CA GLN A 152 16.53 0.53 -1.69
C GLN A 152 16.86 -0.21 -0.39
N THR A 153 16.82 -1.54 -0.48
CA THR A 153 16.71 -2.48 0.63
C THR A 153 17.77 -2.21 1.71
N ASP A 154 19.03 -2.28 1.30
CA ASP A 154 20.25 -2.30 2.11
C ASP A 154 20.40 -1.12 3.07
N THR A 155 19.85 0.05 2.70
CA THR A 155 20.04 1.31 3.46
C THR A 155 18.76 1.80 4.15
N TYR A 156 17.58 1.29 3.76
CA TYR A 156 16.30 1.85 4.18
C TYR A 156 15.28 0.84 4.71
N LEU A 157 15.44 -0.47 4.52
CA LEU A 157 14.41 -1.45 4.91
C LEU A 157 14.04 -1.37 6.40
N LEU A 158 15.03 -1.49 7.30
CA LEU A 158 14.80 -1.42 8.76
C LEU A 158 14.21 -0.06 9.19
N ARG A 159 14.61 1.03 8.52
CA ARG A 159 14.08 2.38 8.76
C ARG A 159 12.61 2.49 8.34
N TYR A 160 12.21 1.83 7.26
CA TYR A 160 10.80 1.70 6.86
C TYR A 160 10.00 0.76 7.77
N GLN A 161 10.59 -0.36 8.20
CA GLN A 161 9.99 -1.31 9.14
C GLN A 161 9.61 -0.61 10.46
N ARG A 162 10.58 0.10 11.05
CA ARG A 162 10.38 0.96 12.23
C ARG A 162 9.42 2.12 11.99
N TYR A 163 9.45 2.77 10.83
CA TYR A 163 8.47 3.82 10.47
C TYR A 163 7.04 3.29 10.41
N ILE A 164 6.84 2.08 9.87
CA ILE A 164 5.54 1.41 9.78
C ILE A 164 5.04 1.11 11.19
N GLU A 165 5.85 0.44 12.00
CA GLU A 165 5.49 0.01 13.36
C GLU A 165 5.33 1.16 14.37
N LEU A 166 5.91 2.33 14.13
CA LEU A 166 5.71 3.54 14.94
C LEU A 166 4.51 4.41 14.53
N ASN A 167 3.69 4.06 13.52
CA ASN A 167 2.48 4.86 13.22
C ASN A 167 1.46 4.94 14.38
N PRO A 168 1.22 3.90 15.20
CA PRO A 168 0.33 3.99 16.37
C PRO A 168 0.81 5.01 17.41
N VAL A 169 2.12 5.05 17.69
CA VAL A 169 2.75 6.04 18.59
C VAL A 169 2.71 7.43 17.97
N ARG A 170 3.04 7.56 16.68
CA ARG A 170 3.00 8.83 15.92
C ARG A 170 1.58 9.35 15.61
N ALA A 171 0.56 8.65 16.10
CA ALA A 171 -0.84 9.05 16.05
C ALA A 171 -1.46 9.14 17.46
N ASP A 172 -0.62 9.15 18.50
CA ASP A 172 -0.97 9.24 19.93
C ASP A 172 -1.98 8.17 20.40
N MET A 173 -2.02 7.02 19.72
CA MET A 173 -2.94 5.92 20.04
C MET A 173 -2.40 5.01 21.17
N VAL A 174 -1.08 4.98 21.34
CA VAL A 174 -0.32 4.14 22.29
C VAL A 174 1.00 4.83 22.65
N ARG A 175 1.60 4.49 23.79
CA ARG A 175 2.91 5.02 24.21
C ARG A 175 4.06 4.20 23.67
N HIS A 176 3.88 2.90 23.52
CA HIS A 176 4.87 1.96 22.99
C HIS A 176 4.28 1.14 21.83
N PRO A 177 5.00 0.88 20.73
CA PRO A 177 4.44 0.15 19.58
C PRO A 177 3.97 -1.27 19.92
N GLY A 178 4.57 -1.89 20.94
CA GLY A 178 4.13 -3.20 21.46
C GLY A 178 2.74 -3.23 22.12
N GLU A 179 2.19 -2.07 22.48
CA GLU A 179 0.81 -1.93 22.97
C GLU A 179 -0.22 -2.07 21.84
N TYR A 180 0.18 -1.83 20.57
CA TYR A 180 -0.76 -1.84 19.44
C TYR A 180 -0.83 -3.22 18.75
N ALA A 181 -1.92 -3.94 19.04
CA ALA A 181 -2.16 -5.31 18.57
C ALA A 181 -2.14 -5.48 17.03
N TRP A 182 -2.51 -4.46 16.26
CA TRP A 182 -2.63 -4.54 14.79
C TRP A 182 -1.35 -4.12 14.05
N SER A 183 -0.19 -4.45 14.61
CA SER A 183 1.13 -4.21 14.03
C SER A 183 2.08 -5.40 14.17
N SER A 184 3.03 -5.51 13.26
CA SER A 184 4.08 -6.54 13.30
C SER A 184 5.11 -6.36 14.42
N TYR A 185 5.10 -5.26 15.18
CA TYR A 185 6.09 -4.98 16.22
C TYR A 185 6.15 -6.07 17.29
N ARG A 186 4.99 -6.65 17.65
CA ARG A 186 4.96 -7.73 18.67
C ARG A 186 5.72 -8.97 18.21
N ALA A 187 5.82 -9.23 16.91
CA ALA A 187 6.66 -10.29 16.37
C ALA A 187 8.12 -9.82 16.21
N ASN A 188 8.35 -8.77 15.42
CA ASN A 188 9.69 -8.28 15.07
C ASN A 188 10.50 -7.76 16.28
N GLY A 189 9.83 -7.19 17.29
CA GLY A 189 10.46 -6.62 18.48
C GLY A 189 10.29 -7.44 19.76
N LEU A 190 9.28 -8.31 19.88
CA LEU A 190 8.96 -9.04 21.11
C LEU A 190 8.81 -10.57 20.92
N GLY A 191 9.12 -11.12 19.74
CA GLY A 191 9.17 -12.56 19.49
C GLY A 191 7.82 -13.27 19.44
N ALA A 192 6.70 -12.55 19.41
CA ALA A 192 5.38 -13.16 19.27
C ALA A 192 5.21 -13.84 17.90
N ASN A 193 4.60 -15.02 17.86
CA ASN A 193 4.35 -15.74 16.61
C ASN A 193 3.30 -15.01 15.75
N ASP A 194 3.67 -14.64 14.52
CA ASP A 194 2.73 -14.19 13.48
C ASP A 194 3.04 -14.93 12.16
N PRO A 195 2.23 -15.92 11.75
CA PRO A 195 2.50 -16.75 10.57
C PRO A 195 2.35 -15.99 9.24
N LEU A 196 1.90 -14.72 9.27
CA LEU A 196 1.89 -13.85 8.08
C LEU A 196 3.26 -13.26 7.77
N LEU A 197 4.20 -13.27 8.72
CA LEU A 197 5.49 -12.61 8.58
C LEU A 197 6.57 -13.54 8.05
N SER A 198 7.45 -12.97 7.24
CA SER A 198 8.70 -13.58 6.80
C SER A 198 9.83 -12.59 7.10
N PRO A 199 10.80 -12.90 7.98
CA PRO A 199 11.87 -11.97 8.31
C PRO A 199 12.72 -11.66 7.07
N HIS A 200 13.13 -10.40 6.91
CA HIS A 200 14.03 -9.99 5.83
C HIS A 200 15.49 -10.30 6.20
N THR A 201 16.39 -10.52 5.22
CA THR A 201 17.81 -10.81 5.48
C THR A 201 18.47 -9.77 6.37
N LEU A 202 18.32 -8.48 6.05
CA LEU A 202 18.78 -7.34 6.87
C LEU A 202 18.22 -7.29 8.31
N TYR A 203 17.12 -7.99 8.61
CA TYR A 203 16.63 -8.17 9.99
C TYR A 203 17.32 -9.37 10.65
N LEU A 204 17.52 -10.47 9.92
CA LEU A 204 18.26 -11.64 10.41
C LEU A 204 19.74 -11.31 10.69
N GLU A 205 20.33 -10.41 9.91
CA GLU A 205 21.70 -9.88 10.07
C GLU A 205 21.88 -9.03 11.34
N LEU A 206 20.80 -8.65 12.05
CA LEU A 206 20.88 -7.92 13.31
C LEU A 206 21.43 -8.75 14.48
N GLY A 207 21.50 -10.08 14.36
CA GLY A 207 22.02 -10.95 15.41
C GLY A 207 22.09 -12.42 15.03
N ALA A 208 22.99 -13.16 15.69
CA ALA A 208 23.20 -14.59 15.44
C ALA A 208 22.09 -15.51 15.99
N SER A 209 21.10 -14.95 16.69
CA SER A 209 19.97 -15.68 17.30
C SER A 209 18.69 -14.84 17.27
N PRO A 210 17.49 -15.44 17.38
CA PRO A 210 16.23 -14.69 17.45
C PRO A 210 16.23 -13.63 18.56
N ASP A 211 16.78 -13.94 19.74
CA ASP A 211 16.81 -13.02 20.88
C ASP A 211 17.72 -11.82 20.63
N SER A 212 18.89 -12.03 19.99
CA SER A 212 19.82 -10.96 19.64
C SER A 212 19.31 -10.10 18.49
N GLN A 213 18.66 -10.69 17.48
CA GLN A 213 17.95 -9.97 16.42
C GLN A 213 16.88 -9.06 16.99
N GLN A 214 16.00 -9.59 17.85
CA GLN A 214 14.95 -8.80 18.51
C GLN A 214 15.53 -7.71 19.42
N ALA A 215 16.61 -7.99 20.16
CA ALA A 215 17.26 -7.01 21.03
C ALA A 215 17.84 -5.83 20.24
N ALA A 216 18.59 -6.12 19.18
CA ALA A 216 19.12 -5.10 18.26
C ALA A 216 18.00 -4.37 17.52
N TYR A 217 16.92 -5.07 17.12
CA TYR A 217 15.75 -4.44 16.52
C TYR A 217 15.03 -3.47 17.48
N ARG A 218 14.86 -3.83 18.75
CA ARG A 218 14.32 -2.94 19.80
C ARG A 218 15.19 -1.69 20.01
N GLU A 219 16.51 -1.82 19.97
CA GLU A 219 17.43 -0.69 20.14
C GLU A 219 17.18 0.41 19.09
N LEU A 220 16.82 0.03 17.86
CA LEU A 220 16.47 0.98 16.80
C LEU A 220 15.37 1.97 17.22
N PHE A 221 14.44 1.57 18.09
CA PHE A 221 13.27 2.37 18.50
C PHE A 221 13.55 3.35 19.63
N ARG A 222 14.72 3.27 20.30
CA ARG A 222 15.07 4.16 21.43
C ARG A 222 15.47 5.57 20.97
N THR A 223 15.84 5.73 19.70
CA THR A 223 16.08 7.04 19.08
C THR A 223 14.79 7.66 18.55
N GLY A 224 14.76 8.98 18.37
CA GLY A 224 13.74 9.64 17.58
C GLY A 224 13.78 9.18 16.11
N LEU A 225 12.63 9.16 15.42
CA LEU A 225 12.58 8.89 13.99
C LEU A 225 13.00 10.14 13.21
N ASP A 226 14.07 10.03 12.42
CA ASP A 226 14.39 11.04 11.42
C ASP A 226 13.38 10.96 10.26
N GLU A 227 12.27 11.67 10.44
CA GLU A 227 11.26 11.83 9.41
C GLU A 227 11.73 12.70 8.23
N ALA A 228 12.76 13.55 8.43
CA ALA A 228 13.29 14.38 7.36
C ALA A 228 14.04 13.50 6.35
N ALA A 229 14.92 12.60 6.80
CA ALA A 229 15.53 11.58 5.93
C ALA A 229 14.51 10.65 5.26
N LEU A 230 13.44 10.25 5.96
CA LEU A 230 12.36 9.44 5.39
C LEU A 230 11.54 10.18 4.31
N ARG A 231 11.42 11.51 4.41
CA ARG A 231 10.78 12.37 3.39
C ARG A 231 11.73 12.72 2.24
N ALA A 232 13.02 12.93 2.53
CA ALA A 232 14.05 13.27 1.57
C ALA A 232 14.51 12.07 0.72
N TYR A 233 14.29 10.83 1.18
CA TYR A 233 14.54 9.65 0.37
C TYR A 233 13.79 9.74 -0.98
N PRO A 234 14.47 9.68 -2.14
CA PRO A 234 13.83 9.77 -3.44
C PRO A 234 13.07 8.48 -3.74
N LYS A 235 11.83 8.41 -3.23
CA LYS A 235 10.87 7.33 -3.51
C LYS A 235 10.69 7.23 -5.01
N ARG A 236 11.39 6.29 -5.66
CA ARG A 236 11.16 5.98 -7.07
C ARG A 236 9.73 5.46 -7.19
N PRO A 237 8.81 6.18 -7.84
CA PRO A 237 7.51 5.61 -8.12
C PRO A 237 7.75 4.45 -9.07
N VAL A 238 7.27 3.25 -8.72
CA VAL A 238 7.24 2.15 -9.67
C VAL A 238 6.46 2.66 -10.89
N ALA A 239 7.08 2.62 -12.07
CA ALA A 239 6.50 3.20 -13.27
C ALA A 239 5.08 2.65 -13.47
N ARG A 240 4.13 3.53 -13.82
CA ARG A 240 2.70 3.17 -13.87
C ARG A 240 2.46 2.03 -14.86
N GLN A 241 2.45 0.79 -14.38
CA GLN A 241 1.97 -0.35 -15.16
C GLN A 241 0.45 -0.22 -15.30
N VAL A 242 0.06 0.37 -16.43
CA VAL A 242 -1.33 0.62 -16.79
C VAL A 242 -1.98 -0.70 -17.20
N MET A 243 -2.45 -1.46 -16.22
CA MET A 243 -3.50 -2.45 -16.47
C MET A 243 -4.81 -1.67 -16.65
N ILE A 244 -5.29 -1.60 -17.90
CA ILE A 244 -6.66 -1.18 -18.22
C ILE A 244 -7.52 -2.46 -18.17
N PRO A 245 -8.48 -2.59 -17.24
CA PRO A 245 -9.54 -3.56 -17.40
C PRO A 245 -10.42 -3.08 -18.54
N SER A 246 -10.37 -3.75 -19.70
CA SER A 246 -11.20 -3.43 -20.86
C SER A 246 -12.65 -3.87 -20.62
N ALA A 247 -13.36 -3.14 -19.77
CA ALA A 247 -14.74 -3.43 -19.41
C ALA A 247 -15.70 -3.05 -20.56
N ARG A 248 -16.07 -4.03 -21.39
CA ARG A 248 -17.25 -4.06 -22.30
C ARG A 248 -17.26 -5.41 -23.07
N TRP A 249 -18.38 -6.04 -23.39
CA TRP A 249 -19.81 -5.72 -23.19
C TRP A 249 -20.58 -6.96 -22.67
N ILE A 250 -21.72 -6.72 -22.00
CA ILE A 250 -22.88 -7.62 -22.10
C ILE A 250 -23.75 -7.07 -23.24
N MET A 251 -24.16 -7.93 -24.17
CA MET A 251 -25.17 -7.60 -25.18
C MET A 251 -26.56 -7.73 -24.55
N ALA A 252 -27.40 -6.71 -24.70
CA ALA A 252 -28.78 -6.73 -24.23
C ALA A 252 -29.71 -6.30 -25.38
N LYS A 253 -30.24 -7.32 -26.08
CA LYS A 253 -31.19 -7.27 -27.20
C LYS A 253 -30.87 -6.23 -28.28
#